data_AF-A0A0L0MLA3-F1
#
_entry.id   AF-A0A0L0MLA3-F1
#
_cell.length_a   1.000
_cell.length_b   1.000
_cell.length_c   1.000
_cell.angle_alpha   90.00
_cell.angle_beta   90.00
_cell.angle_gamma   90.00
#
_symmetry.space_group_name_H-M   'P 1'
#
loop_
_entity.id
_entity.type
_entity.pdbx_description
1 polymer ?
#
loop_
_entity_poly.entity_id
_entity_poly.type
_entity_poly.pdbx_seq_one_letter_code
_entity_poly.pdbx_strand_id
1 'polypeptide(L)'
;MKKEIPYLKIILFILTIFVIYIIINNLNKRITNQTPSTTTPENQTPSTKTPENKKQPSKIFKQKSDVFSEEWDKDTGKLIKKTTYQLDFEDPQVPDCEEDYDRNTGKLIKKTIRHYGGSIHYIEEYDKNTGKLIKKTTYHYPDEGGFRLFFEEYDKNTGKLIKKN
;
A
#
# COMPACT_ATOMS: atom_id res chain seq x y z
N MET A 1 5.25 -55.48 -13.98
CA MET A 1 5.53 -54.18 -13.32
C MET A 1 4.44 -53.19 -13.70
N LYS A 2 3.51 -52.85 -12.80
CA LYS A 2 2.53 -51.79 -13.03
C LYS A 2 3.22 -50.44 -12.76
N LYS A 3 3.31 -49.57 -13.77
CA LYS A 3 3.78 -48.19 -13.61
C LYS A 3 2.78 -47.46 -12.72
N GLU A 4 3.22 -46.96 -11.56
CA GLU A 4 2.41 -46.05 -10.76
C GLU A 4 2.04 -44.83 -11.60
N ILE A 5 0.75 -44.49 -11.59
CA ILE A 5 0.18 -43.41 -12.38
C ILE A 5 0.50 -42.08 -11.64
N PRO A 6 1.41 -41.23 -12.15
CA PRO A 6 1.88 -40.02 -11.44
C PRO A 6 0.75 -39.01 -11.18
N TYR A 7 -0.33 -39.10 -11.96
CA TYR A 7 -1.50 -38.22 -11.86
C TYR A 7 -2.21 -38.31 -10.50
N LEU A 8 -2.21 -39.47 -9.84
CA LEU A 8 -2.89 -39.61 -8.54
C LEU A 8 -2.20 -38.78 -7.44
N LYS A 9 -0.86 -38.69 -7.48
CA LYS A 9 -0.08 -37.88 -6.53
C LYS A 9 -0.30 -36.37 -6.78
N ILE A 10 -0.41 -35.97 -8.04
CA ILE A 10 -0.70 -34.58 -8.43
C ILE A 10 -2.11 -34.18 -7.98
N ILE A 11 -3.11 -35.05 -8.20
CA ILE A 11 -4.49 -34.80 -7.77
C ILE A 11 -4.57 -34.68 -6.25
N LEU A 12 -3.89 -35.56 -5.50
CA LEU A 12 -3.84 -35.46 -4.04
C LEU A 12 -3.21 -34.14 -3.58
N PHE A 13 -2.13 -33.71 -4.23
CA PHE A 13 -1.46 -32.44 -3.92
C PHE A 13 -2.38 -31.23 -4.15
N ILE A 14 -3.09 -31.19 -5.28
CA ILE A 14 -4.05 -30.10 -5.58
C ILE A 14 -5.20 -30.07 -4.55
N LEU A 15 -5.71 -31.24 -4.15
CA LEU A 15 -6.76 -31.32 -3.11
C LEU A 15 -6.26 -30.78 -1.75
N THR A 16 -5.01 -31.05 -1.38
CA THR A 16 -4.45 -30.51 -0.13
C THR A 16 -4.36 -28.98 -0.13
N ILE A 17 -3.92 -28.38 -1.26
CA ILE A 17 -3.87 -26.92 -1.41
C ILE A 17 -5.27 -26.31 -1.32
N PHE A 18 -6.25 -26.94 -1.97
CA PHE A 18 -7.64 -26.46 -1.97
C PHE A 18 -8.26 -26.47 -0.56
N VAL A 19 -8.00 -27.51 0.24
CA VAL A 19 -8.46 -27.56 1.64
C VAL A 19 -7.80 -26.49 2.50
N ILE A 20 -6.49 -26.27 2.35
CA ILE A 20 -5.76 -25.20 3.06
C ILE A 20 -6.36 -23.83 2.73
N TYR A 21 -6.65 -23.57 1.45
CA TYR A 21 -7.28 -22.32 1.00
C TYR A 21 -8.65 -22.08 1.67
N ILE A 22 -9.50 -23.11 1.76
CA ILE A 22 -10.80 -23.01 2.45
C ILE A 22 -10.62 -22.68 3.94
N ILE A 23 -9.65 -23.30 4.61
CA ILE A 23 -9.37 -23.04 6.03
C ILE A 23 -8.94 -21.60 6.25
N ILE A 24 -8.03 -21.07 5.43
CA ILE A 24 -7.55 -19.68 5.52
C ILE A 24 -8.72 -18.70 5.33
N ASN A 25 -9.55 -18.91 4.30
CA ASN A 25 -10.71 -18.05 4.06
C ASN A 25 -11.72 -18.07 5.22
N ASN A 26 -11.96 -19.23 5.82
CA ASN A 26 -12.84 -19.34 6.98
C ASN A 26 -12.26 -18.71 8.25
N LEU A 27 -10.94 -18.78 8.45
CA LEU A 27 -10.25 -18.10 9.56
C LEU A 27 -10.34 -16.57 9.42
N ASN A 28 -10.08 -16.05 8.22
CA ASN A 28 -10.22 -14.61 7.93
C ASN A 28 -11.64 -14.10 8.21
N LYS A 29 -12.68 -14.88 7.85
CA LYS A 29 -14.08 -14.54 8.12
C LYS A 29 -14.41 -14.51 9.63
N ARG A 30 -13.76 -15.34 10.45
CA ARG A 30 -13.97 -15.35 11.91
C ARG A 30 -13.31 -14.16 12.60
N ILE A 31 -12.13 -13.74 12.13
CA ILE A 31 -11.41 -12.59 12.69
C ILE A 31 -12.22 -11.29 12.51
N THR A 32 -12.94 -11.12 11.40
CA THR A 32 -13.80 -9.95 11.15
C THR A 32 -15.04 -9.89 12.05
N ASN A 33 -15.50 -11.02 12.59
CA ASN A 33 -16.79 -11.13 13.30
C ASN A 33 -16.66 -11.21 14.83
N GLN A 34 -15.46 -11.09 15.40
CA GLN A 34 -15.22 -11.18 16.85
C GLN A 34 -14.73 -9.86 17.47
N THR A 35 -15.40 -8.74 17.17
CA THR A 35 -15.36 -7.58 18.06
C THR A 35 -16.67 -7.55 18.87
N PRO A 36 -16.66 -7.91 20.17
CA PRO A 36 -17.83 -7.77 21.01
C PRO A 36 -17.99 -6.31 21.43
N SER A 37 -19.13 -5.71 21.07
CA SER A 37 -19.60 -4.47 21.69
C SER A 37 -20.23 -4.78 23.04
N THR A 38 -19.58 -4.35 24.12
CA THR A 38 -20.18 -4.32 25.46
C THR A 38 -20.63 -2.91 25.77
N THR A 39 -21.93 -2.73 25.96
CA THR A 39 -22.58 -1.50 26.46
C THR A 39 -22.90 -1.66 27.95
N THR A 40 -22.83 -0.55 28.71
CA THR A 40 -23.54 -0.15 29.97
C THR A 40 -22.60 0.67 30.91
N PRO A 41 -23.07 1.71 31.65
CA PRO A 41 -22.39 3.01 31.67
C PRO A 41 -21.74 3.47 33.00
N GLU A 42 -21.06 4.64 32.89
CA GLU A 42 -20.83 5.70 33.90
C GLU A 42 -19.68 5.54 34.93
N ASN A 43 -18.54 6.23 34.75
CA ASN A 43 -18.18 7.53 35.38
C ASN A 43 -16.64 7.85 35.29
N GLN A 44 -16.31 9.09 34.88
CA GLN A 44 -15.11 9.94 35.14
C GLN A 44 -13.65 9.51 34.78
N THR A 45 -13.15 10.06 33.66
CA THR A 45 -11.89 10.82 33.34
C THR A 45 -10.59 10.70 34.19
N PRO A 46 -9.37 10.90 33.63
CA PRO A 46 -8.81 10.54 32.31
C PRO A 46 -7.52 9.68 32.43
N SER A 47 -7.35 8.69 31.56
CA SER A 47 -6.03 8.07 31.29
C SER A 47 -5.81 7.88 29.80
N THR A 48 -4.61 8.25 29.38
CA THR A 48 -3.99 8.24 28.06
C THR A 48 -4.40 7.04 27.21
N LYS A 49 -5.07 7.29 26.08
CA LYS A 49 -5.33 6.28 25.05
C LYS A 49 -4.59 6.63 23.76
N THR A 50 -3.63 5.78 23.42
CA THR A 50 -3.11 5.56 22.08
C THR A 50 -4.27 5.48 21.07
N PRO A 51 -4.27 6.25 19.96
CA PRO A 51 -5.37 6.20 19.02
C PRO A 51 -5.29 4.94 18.16
N GLU A 52 -6.28 4.08 18.38
CA GLU A 52 -6.68 2.96 17.53
C GLU A 52 -6.93 3.46 16.10
N ASN A 53 -6.14 2.97 15.15
CA ASN A 53 -6.16 3.40 13.75
C ASN A 53 -7.40 2.83 13.04
N LYS A 54 -8.56 3.46 13.25
CA LYS A 54 -9.78 3.22 12.48
C LYS A 54 -9.57 3.75 11.06
N LYS A 55 -9.49 2.83 10.10
CA LYS A 55 -9.35 3.13 8.66
C LYS A 55 -10.37 4.20 8.23
N GLN A 56 -9.86 5.34 7.77
CA GLN A 56 -10.65 6.54 7.47
C GLN A 56 -11.39 6.37 6.13
N PRO A 57 -12.58 6.98 5.94
CA PRO A 57 -13.30 6.90 4.67
C PRO A 57 -12.54 7.65 3.56
N SER A 58 -12.23 6.95 2.46
CA SER A 58 -11.67 7.52 1.23
C SER A 58 -12.78 7.89 0.24
N LYS A 59 -12.65 9.03 -0.47
CA LYS A 59 -13.55 9.43 -1.57
C LYS A 59 -12.93 9.03 -2.90
N ILE A 60 -13.72 8.48 -3.82
CA ILE A 60 -13.31 8.15 -5.19
C ILE A 60 -13.82 9.25 -6.14
N PHE A 61 -12.93 9.79 -6.97
CA PHE A 61 -13.21 10.80 -7.96
C PHE A 61 -12.89 10.27 -9.36
N LYS A 62 -13.70 10.68 -10.35
CA LYS A 62 -13.49 10.38 -11.77
C LYS A 62 -13.37 11.70 -12.52
N GLN A 63 -12.21 12.01 -13.08
CA GLN A 63 -12.00 13.22 -13.88
C GLN A 63 -11.30 12.86 -15.20
N LYS A 64 -12.06 12.87 -16.29
CA LYS A 64 -11.72 12.90 -17.74
C LYS A 64 -10.57 12.05 -18.33
N SER A 65 -9.81 11.32 -17.52
CA SER A 65 -8.78 10.33 -17.89
C SER A 65 -8.22 9.61 -16.66
N ASP A 66 -8.48 10.13 -15.45
CA ASP A 66 -7.87 9.62 -14.22
C ASP A 66 -8.97 9.21 -13.23
N VAL A 67 -8.84 7.99 -12.68
CA VAL A 67 -9.56 7.57 -11.49
C VAL A 67 -8.61 7.73 -10.33
N PHE A 68 -9.06 8.39 -9.27
CA PHE A 68 -8.25 8.50 -8.07
C PHE A 68 -9.11 8.43 -6.81
N SER A 69 -8.48 8.08 -5.70
CA SER A 69 -9.06 8.20 -4.38
C SER A 69 -8.21 9.08 -3.49
N GLU A 70 -8.88 9.81 -2.62
CA GLU A 70 -8.23 10.66 -1.62
C GLU A 70 -8.75 10.34 -0.23
N GLU A 71 -7.83 10.35 0.71
CA GLU A 71 -8.08 10.22 2.13
C GLU A 71 -7.67 11.54 2.79
N TRP A 72 -8.57 12.11 3.59
CA TRP A 72 -8.42 13.43 4.19
C TRP A 72 -8.52 13.31 5.71
N ASP A 73 -7.61 13.95 6.43
CA ASP A 73 -7.64 14.07 7.88
C ASP A 73 -8.91 14.81 8.34
N LYS A 74 -9.66 14.21 9.28
CA LYS A 74 -10.97 14.73 9.71
C LYS A 74 -10.85 15.98 10.57
N ASP A 75 -9.77 16.09 11.34
CA ASP A 75 -9.61 17.15 12.32
C ASP A 75 -9.02 18.40 11.67
N THR A 76 -8.05 18.21 10.77
CA THR A 76 -7.30 19.29 10.11
C THR A 76 -7.77 19.60 8.70
N GLY A 77 -8.54 18.70 8.07
CA GLY A 77 -8.93 18.83 6.66
C GLY A 77 -7.77 18.70 5.68
N LYS A 78 -6.62 18.17 6.10
CA LYS A 78 -5.44 17.99 5.24
C LYS A 78 -5.49 16.67 4.50
N LEU A 79 -5.05 16.66 3.25
CA LEU A 79 -4.87 15.43 2.48
C LEU A 79 -3.83 14.55 3.20
N ILE A 80 -4.13 13.26 3.39
CA ILE A 80 -3.22 12.28 4.03
C ILE A 80 -2.77 11.20 3.05
N LYS A 81 -3.62 10.85 2.08
CA LYS A 81 -3.27 9.90 1.03
C LYS A 81 -3.99 10.23 -0.26
N LYS A 82 -3.29 10.06 -1.38
CA LYS A 82 -3.86 10.05 -2.72
C LYS A 82 -3.41 8.79 -3.46
N THR A 83 -4.34 8.15 -4.14
CA THR A 83 -4.10 6.94 -4.92
C THR A 83 -4.68 7.15 -6.31
N THR A 84 -3.85 7.09 -7.35
CA THR A 84 -4.29 7.22 -8.75
C THR A 84 -4.28 5.85 -9.41
N TYR A 85 -5.12 5.71 -10.44
CA TYR A 85 -5.26 4.52 -11.26
C TYR A 85 -5.25 4.91 -12.74
N GLN A 86 -4.51 4.16 -13.55
CA GLN A 86 -4.61 4.26 -15.01
C GLN A 86 -5.93 3.66 -15.50
N LEU A 87 -6.65 4.42 -16.33
CA LEU A 87 -7.95 4.03 -16.88
C LEU A 87 -7.87 3.11 -18.11
N ASP A 88 -6.66 2.80 -18.58
CA ASP A 88 -6.46 2.06 -19.82
C ASP A 88 -6.83 0.55 -19.72
N PHE A 89 -7.34 0.08 -18.57
CA PHE A 89 -7.69 -1.32 -18.30
C PHE A 89 -9.10 -1.50 -17.75
N GLU A 90 -9.71 -2.64 -18.11
CA GLU A 90 -11.06 -3.03 -17.67
C GLU A 90 -11.16 -3.22 -16.14
N ASP A 91 -10.03 -3.46 -15.44
CA ASP A 91 -9.99 -3.56 -13.98
C ASP A 91 -8.61 -3.13 -13.41
N PRO A 92 -8.40 -1.85 -13.08
CA PRO A 92 -7.16 -1.39 -12.48
C PRO A 92 -7.07 -1.83 -11.00
N GLN A 93 -6.63 -3.07 -10.77
CA GLN A 93 -6.44 -3.60 -9.41
C GLN A 93 -5.22 -3.00 -8.69
N VAL A 94 -4.28 -2.44 -9.43
CA VAL A 94 -3.03 -1.88 -8.89
C VAL A 94 -2.93 -0.39 -9.18
N PRO A 95 -2.75 0.48 -8.17
CA PRO A 95 -2.53 1.91 -8.37
C PRO A 95 -1.25 2.20 -9.15
N ASP A 96 -1.29 3.11 -10.11
CA ASP A 96 -0.09 3.55 -10.83
C ASP A 96 0.75 4.53 -9.98
N CYS A 97 0.08 5.29 -9.12
CA CYS A 97 0.67 6.25 -8.20
C CYS A 97 0.02 6.17 -6.81
N GLU A 98 0.86 6.14 -5.78
CA GLU A 98 0.44 6.36 -4.39
C GLU A 98 1.27 7.49 -3.78
N GLU A 99 0.58 8.45 -3.18
CA GLU A 99 1.16 9.63 -2.54
C GLU A 99 0.69 9.69 -1.08
N ASP A 100 1.63 9.70 -0.13
CA ASP A 100 1.38 9.85 1.30
C ASP A 100 1.82 11.23 1.77
N TYR A 101 1.03 11.86 2.64
CA TYR A 101 1.24 13.22 3.12
C TYR A 101 1.35 13.28 4.64
N ASP A 102 2.21 14.14 5.15
CA ASP A 102 2.33 14.41 6.59
C ASP A 102 1.08 15.12 7.09
N ARG A 103 0.39 14.51 8.06
CA ARG A 103 -0.86 15.01 8.63
C ARG A 103 -0.75 16.41 9.26
N ASN A 104 0.44 16.77 9.76
CA ASN A 104 0.63 18.03 10.47
C ASN A 104 0.93 19.19 9.54
N THR A 105 1.67 18.94 8.46
CA THR A 105 2.15 19.98 7.53
C THR A 105 1.38 19.98 6.21
N GLY A 106 0.71 18.88 5.88
CA GLY A 106 0.09 18.65 4.57
C GLY A 106 1.09 18.43 3.44
N LYS A 107 2.38 18.29 3.75
CA LYS A 107 3.43 18.10 2.74
C LYS A 107 3.53 16.63 2.33
N LEU A 108 3.82 16.40 1.05
CA LEU A 108 4.15 15.06 0.55
C LEU A 108 5.35 14.51 1.32
N ILE A 109 5.26 13.26 1.78
CA ILE A 109 6.34 12.56 2.49
C ILE A 109 6.82 11.33 1.72
N LYS A 110 5.96 10.74 0.89
CA LYS A 110 6.30 9.58 0.09
C LYS A 110 5.50 9.54 -1.19
N LYS A 111 6.15 9.15 -2.27
CA LYS A 111 5.51 8.87 -3.56
C LYS A 111 6.02 7.55 -4.10
N THR A 112 5.12 6.66 -4.47
CA THR A 112 5.42 5.38 -5.11
C THR A 112 4.83 5.39 -6.50
N ILE A 113 5.66 5.13 -7.51
CA ILE A 113 5.25 5.05 -8.91
C ILE A 113 5.54 3.65 -9.42
N ARG A 114 4.58 3.08 -10.15
CA ARG A 114 4.66 1.73 -10.71
C ARG A 114 4.75 1.77 -12.23
N HIS A 115 5.40 0.76 -12.79
CA HIS A 115 5.33 0.45 -14.19
C HIS A 115 3.96 -0.14 -14.54
N TYR A 116 3.71 -0.19 -15.84
CA TYR A 116 2.73 -1.08 -16.43
C TYR A 116 2.91 -2.52 -15.90
N GLY A 117 1.85 -3.11 -15.35
CA GLY A 117 1.90 -4.44 -14.72
C GLY A 117 2.15 -4.44 -13.20
N GLY A 118 2.28 -3.27 -12.58
CA GLY A 118 2.23 -3.13 -11.11
C GLY A 118 3.56 -3.32 -10.38
N SER A 119 4.66 -3.58 -11.08
CA SER A 119 6.00 -3.52 -10.48
C SER A 119 6.36 -2.08 -10.12
N ILE A 120 7.08 -1.89 -9.01
CA ILE A 120 7.52 -0.54 -8.61
C ILE A 120 8.56 -0.06 -9.61
N HIS A 121 8.40 1.16 -10.12
CA HIS A 121 9.39 1.86 -10.94
C HIS A 121 10.31 2.70 -10.04
N TYR A 122 9.74 3.52 -9.17
CA TYR A 122 10.53 4.25 -8.17
C TYR A 122 9.71 4.63 -6.93
N ILE A 123 10.46 4.90 -5.86
CA ILE A 123 9.94 5.47 -4.62
C ILE A 123 10.73 6.74 -4.33
N GLU A 124 10.02 7.81 -4.04
CA GLU A 124 10.57 9.09 -3.59
C GLU A 124 10.12 9.35 -2.16
N GLU A 125 11.06 9.79 -1.32
CA GLU A 125 10.84 10.14 0.09
C GLU A 125 11.21 11.62 0.29
N TYR A 126 10.38 12.35 1.03
CA TYR A 126 10.45 13.80 1.15
C TYR A 126 10.54 14.23 2.62
N ASP A 127 11.30 15.29 2.90
CA ASP A 127 11.37 15.87 4.24
C ASP A 127 10.03 16.56 4.57
N LYS A 128 9.38 16.13 5.65
CA LYS A 128 8.07 16.66 6.06
C LYS A 128 8.07 18.16 6.42
N ASN A 129 9.22 18.75 6.78
CA ASN A 129 9.29 20.15 7.19
C ASN A 129 9.58 21.06 6.01
N THR A 130 10.46 20.66 5.09
CA THR A 130 10.85 21.47 3.93
C THR A 130 10.01 21.14 2.70
N GLY A 131 9.53 19.90 2.56
CA GLY A 131 8.87 19.36 1.37
C GLY A 131 9.86 18.97 0.27
N LYS A 132 11.16 18.94 0.56
CA LYS A 132 12.21 18.62 -0.42
C LYS A 132 12.43 17.12 -0.48
N LEU A 133 12.72 16.61 -1.68
CA LEU A 133 13.16 15.23 -1.89
C LEU A 133 14.42 14.98 -1.05
N ILE A 134 14.44 13.88 -0.30
CA ILE A 134 15.59 13.45 0.50
C ILE A 134 16.16 12.12 0.02
N LYS A 135 15.34 11.30 -0.63
CA LYS A 135 15.77 10.01 -1.16
C LYS A 135 14.92 9.58 -2.35
N LYS A 136 15.57 8.99 -3.35
CA LYS A 136 14.91 8.30 -4.45
C LYS A 136 15.51 6.92 -4.61
N THR A 137 14.64 5.92 -4.70
CA THR A 137 15.01 4.53 -5.00
C THR A 137 14.37 4.15 -6.32
N THR A 138 15.18 3.88 -7.34
CA THR A 138 14.70 3.46 -8.67
C THR A 138 14.96 1.98 -8.88
N TYR A 139 13.92 1.28 -9.30
CA TYR A 139 13.89 -0.15 -9.55
C TYR A 139 13.95 -0.34 -11.06
N HIS A 140 15.06 -0.88 -11.56
CA HIS A 140 15.26 -1.13 -12.98
C HIS A 140 15.31 -2.62 -13.24
N TYR A 141 14.42 -3.08 -14.12
CA TYR A 141 14.29 -4.46 -14.56
C TYR A 141 14.75 -4.55 -16.03
N PRO A 142 16.06 -4.70 -16.30
CA PRO A 142 16.55 -4.92 -17.65
C PRO A 142 16.03 -6.26 -18.22
N ASP A 143 15.77 -6.29 -19.54
CA ASP A 143 15.22 -7.44 -20.26
C ASP A 143 16.06 -8.72 -20.13
N GLU A 144 17.35 -8.60 -19.78
CA GLU A 144 18.29 -9.71 -19.58
C GLU A 144 18.10 -10.47 -18.24
N GLY A 145 16.97 -10.29 -17.55
CA GLY A 145 16.61 -11.03 -16.33
C GLY A 145 17.34 -10.56 -15.07
N GLY A 146 17.95 -9.38 -15.12
CA GLY A 146 18.59 -8.74 -13.97
C GLY A 146 17.66 -7.82 -13.20
N PHE A 147 18.10 -7.41 -12.01
CA PHE A 147 17.47 -6.35 -11.23
C PHE A 147 18.54 -5.38 -10.75
N ARG A 148 18.33 -4.08 -10.98
CA ARG A 148 19.23 -3.02 -10.53
C ARG A 148 18.47 -2.01 -9.67
N LEU A 149 19.10 -1.64 -8.56
CA LEU A 149 18.64 -0.58 -7.69
C LEU A 149 19.57 0.61 -7.83
N PHE A 150 18.98 1.77 -8.07
CA PHE A 150 19.68 3.04 -7.99
C PHE A 150 19.17 3.81 -6.78
N PHE A 151 20.08 4.35 -5.98
CA PHE A 151 19.71 5.22 -4.87
C PHE A 151 20.31 6.60 -5.07
N GLU A 152 19.49 7.62 -4.85
CA GLU A 152 19.90 9.01 -4.84
C GLU A 152 19.52 9.59 -3.47
N GLU A 153 20.48 10.18 -2.76
CA GLU A 153 20.27 10.88 -1.49
C GLU A 153 20.45 12.37 -1.69
N TYR A 154 19.59 13.17 -1.06
CA TYR A 154 19.54 14.61 -1.25
C TYR A 154 19.55 15.35 0.09
N ASP A 155 20.15 16.53 0.11
CA ASP A 155 20.18 17.39 1.28
C ASP A 155 18.78 17.96 1.54
N LYS A 156 18.24 17.69 2.73
CA LYS A 156 16.86 18.09 3.10
C LYS A 156 16.61 19.60 3.10
N ASN A 157 17.65 20.41 3.26
CA ASN A 157 17.53 21.87 3.39
C ASN A 157 17.66 22.57 2.04
N THR A 158 18.48 22.04 1.15
CA THR A 158 18.79 22.64 -0.15
C THR A 158 18.10 21.93 -1.30
N GLY A 159 17.88 20.62 -1.19
CA GLY A 159 17.37 19.73 -2.26
C GLY A 159 18.45 19.27 -3.23
N LYS A 160 19.73 19.49 -2.91
CA LYS A 160 20.86 19.12 -3.77
C LYS A 160 21.23 17.65 -3.57
N LEU A 161 21.59 16.98 -4.65
CA LEU A 161 22.09 15.60 -4.62
C LEU A 161 23.38 15.53 -3.78
N ILE A 162 23.39 14.65 -2.79
CA ILE A 162 24.55 14.32 -1.94
C ILE A 162 25.26 13.08 -2.48
N LYS A 163 24.49 12.05 -2.84
CA LYS A 163 25.03 10.73 -3.17
C LYS A 163 24.18 10.04 -4.21
N LYS A 164 24.83 9.30 -5.10
CA LYS A 164 24.20 8.41 -6.09
C LYS A 164 24.97 7.11 -6.20
N ASN A 165 24.27 5.98 -6.26
CA ASN A 165 24.82 4.66 -6.60
C ASN A 165 23.93 3.89 -7.57
#